data_AF-A0A814TZL3-F1
#
_entry.id   AF-A0A814TZL3-F1
#
_cell.length_a   1.000
_cell.length_b   1.000
_cell.length_c   1.000
_cell.angle_alpha   90.00
_cell.angle_beta   90.00
_cell.angle_gamma   90.00
#
_symmetry.space_group_name_H-M   'P 1'
#
loop_
_entity.id
_entity.type
_entity.pdbx_description
1 polymer ?
#
loop_
_entity_poly.entity_id
_entity_poly.type
_entity_poly.pdbx_seq_one_letter_code
_entity_poly.pdbx_strand_id
1 'polypeptide(L)'
;MKEKRNDDGFRLSDNRRRAESLQIARQNDEFKNEENKRRAEAHKIERRNDEFKKEENKRRAEAHKIERQNIEFRTQENDRRLNLLKIKREEEEYKEEERRRNASRMRLSRDKYENNFHLLKLNYESKIKEGPTHICSCCGGLWFEYSIEEFTVEMLRNKGLPKEFIDKVYYLKNTIIKLCVTCRKDIMLNKVPNLCLSNVLENKVITLEEAENLSYEKKCDLIRKDPVTCVRYFEHRLKCLWEILLAPCGPFEGNGLEDKYIRVEFQFRGSPHIHVCIRLKNAPKYDKNNPKSIEQCTVY
;
A
#
# COMPACT_ATOMS: atom_id res chain seq x y z
N MET A 1 -49.77 -49.74 -11.61
CA MET A 1 -48.45 -49.23 -11.16
C MET A 1 -48.13 -47.79 -11.60
N LYS A 2 -48.68 -47.26 -12.70
CA LYS A 2 -48.42 -45.88 -13.16
C LYS A 2 -49.15 -44.80 -12.33
N GLU A 3 -50.34 -45.07 -11.79
CA GLU A 3 -51.13 -44.09 -11.03
C GLU A 3 -50.53 -43.73 -9.66
N LYS A 4 -49.89 -44.69 -8.96
CA LYS A 4 -49.24 -44.45 -7.66
C LYS A 4 -48.02 -43.53 -7.73
N ARG A 5 -47.45 -43.28 -8.91
CA ARG A 5 -46.29 -42.39 -9.10
C ARG A 5 -46.66 -40.91 -9.21
N ASN A 6 -47.95 -40.59 -9.37
CA ASN A 6 -48.46 -39.23 -9.42
C ASN A 6 -49.00 -38.75 -8.05
N ASP A 7 -48.99 -39.61 -7.04
CA ASP A 7 -49.35 -39.25 -5.66
C ASP A 7 -48.13 -38.66 -4.94
N ASP A 8 -48.22 -37.39 -4.55
CA ASP A 8 -47.10 -36.65 -3.94
C ASP A 8 -46.70 -37.25 -2.57
N GLY A 9 -47.65 -37.83 -1.82
CA GLY A 9 -47.37 -38.53 -0.56
C GLY A 9 -46.51 -39.78 -0.76
N PHE A 10 -46.85 -40.59 -1.76
CA PHE A 10 -46.07 -41.77 -2.15
C PHE A 10 -44.67 -41.39 -2.66
N ARG A 11 -44.55 -40.32 -3.47
CA ARG A 11 -43.25 -39.82 -3.96
C ARG A 11 -42.34 -39.36 -2.82
N LEU A 12 -42.87 -38.63 -1.85
CA LEU A 12 -42.11 -38.18 -0.67
C LEU A 12 -41.64 -39.36 0.17
N SER A 13 -42.50 -40.35 0.41
CA SER A 13 -42.14 -41.55 1.17
C SER A 13 -41.10 -42.41 0.44
N ASP A 14 -41.20 -42.57 -0.89
CA ASP A 14 -40.23 -43.33 -1.68
C ASP A 14 -38.86 -42.63 -1.73
N ASN A 15 -38.86 -41.31 -1.91
CA ASN A 15 -37.65 -40.50 -1.84
C ASN A 15 -36.95 -40.60 -0.48
N ARG A 16 -37.73 -40.61 0.62
CA ARG A 16 -37.18 -40.78 1.98
C ARG A 16 -36.52 -42.14 2.17
N ARG A 17 -37.19 -43.22 1.76
CA ARG A 17 -36.63 -44.59 1.83
C ARG A 17 -35.36 -44.76 1.01
N ARG A 18 -35.30 -44.15 -0.18
CA ARG A 18 -34.09 -44.14 -1.02
C ARG A 18 -32.96 -43.34 -0.37
N ALA A 19 -33.26 -42.20 0.23
CA ALA A 19 -32.28 -41.39 0.95
C ALA A 19 -31.69 -42.14 2.17
N GLU A 20 -32.54 -42.79 2.97
CA GLU A 20 -32.12 -43.62 4.11
C GLU A 20 -31.23 -44.78 3.65
N SER A 21 -31.62 -45.47 2.57
CA SER A 21 -30.85 -46.57 2.01
C SER A 21 -29.48 -46.13 1.48
N LEU A 22 -29.40 -44.97 0.82
CA LEU A 22 -28.14 -44.37 0.37
C LEU A 22 -27.26 -43.92 1.55
N GLN A 23 -27.86 -43.45 2.64
CA GLN A 23 -27.14 -43.05 3.84
C GLN A 23 -26.47 -44.25 4.51
N ILE A 24 -27.16 -45.40 4.56
CA ILE A 24 -26.59 -46.67 5.03
C ILE A 24 -25.46 -47.13 4.09
N ALA A 25 -25.66 -47.08 2.77
CA ALA A 25 -24.63 -47.47 1.80
C ALA A 25 -23.34 -46.63 1.92
N ARG A 26 -23.46 -45.32 2.24
CA ARG A 26 -22.32 -44.41 2.48
C ARG A 26 -21.50 -44.70 3.73
N GLN A 27 -21.96 -45.58 4.62
CA GLN A 27 -21.16 -46.06 5.74
C GLN A 27 -20.05 -47.02 5.29
N ASN A 28 -20.20 -47.64 4.11
CA ASN A 28 -19.15 -48.43 3.50
C ASN A 28 -18.16 -47.50 2.75
N ASP A 29 -16.88 -47.56 3.14
CA ASP A 29 -15.83 -46.72 2.57
C ASP A 29 -15.58 -46.97 1.08
N GLU A 30 -15.69 -48.22 0.60
CA GLU A 30 -15.55 -48.52 -0.84
C GLU A 30 -16.66 -47.87 -1.65
N PHE A 31 -17.91 -48.01 -1.18
CA PHE A 31 -19.06 -47.39 -1.82
C PHE A 31 -18.93 -45.86 -1.82
N LYS A 32 -18.52 -45.25 -0.70
CA LYS A 32 -18.30 -43.82 -0.55
C LYS A 32 -17.19 -43.31 -1.47
N ASN A 33 -16.06 -44.02 -1.55
CA ASN A 33 -14.93 -43.66 -2.41
C ASN A 33 -15.30 -43.74 -3.89
N GLU A 34 -16.05 -44.77 -4.28
CA GLU A 34 -16.52 -44.94 -5.65
C GLU A 34 -17.59 -43.89 -6.03
N GLU A 35 -18.52 -43.58 -5.13
CA GLU A 35 -19.48 -42.47 -5.30
C GLU A 35 -18.74 -41.13 -5.47
N ASN A 36 -17.70 -40.87 -4.67
CA ASN A 36 -16.87 -39.67 -4.78
C ASN A 36 -16.11 -39.59 -6.12
N LYS A 37 -15.55 -40.71 -6.60
CA LYS A 37 -14.89 -40.78 -7.91
C LYS A 37 -15.86 -40.43 -9.04
N ARG A 38 -17.04 -41.05 -9.06
CA ARG A 38 -18.08 -40.78 -10.08
C ARG A 38 -18.53 -39.32 -10.07
N ARG A 39 -18.73 -38.75 -8.88
CA ARG A 39 -19.06 -37.32 -8.72
C ARG A 39 -17.94 -36.41 -9.23
N ALA A 40 -16.69 -36.74 -8.91
CA ALA A 40 -15.54 -35.98 -9.38
C ALA A 40 -15.40 -36.04 -10.91
N GLU A 41 -15.65 -37.19 -11.53
CA GLU A 41 -15.64 -37.36 -12.99
C GLU A 41 -16.78 -36.61 -13.67
N ALA A 42 -18.02 -36.71 -13.15
CA ALA A 42 -19.15 -35.93 -13.65
C ALA A 42 -18.87 -34.42 -13.59
N HIS A 43 -18.31 -33.94 -12.48
CA HIS A 43 -17.94 -32.53 -12.32
C HIS A 43 -16.80 -32.11 -13.27
N LYS A 44 -15.84 -32.99 -13.58
CA LYS A 44 -14.81 -32.73 -14.61
C LYS A 44 -15.44 -32.56 -16.00
N ILE A 45 -16.47 -33.32 -16.32
CA ILE A 45 -17.20 -33.21 -17.59
C ILE A 45 -17.97 -31.88 -17.64
N GLU A 46 -18.68 -31.51 -16.58
CA GLU A 46 -19.39 -30.22 -16.49
C GLU A 46 -18.46 -29.01 -16.63
N ARG A 47 -17.26 -29.06 -16.03
CA ARG A 47 -16.24 -28.00 -16.16
C ARG A 47 -15.65 -27.83 -17.57
N ARG A 48 -15.97 -28.71 -18.52
CA ARG A 48 -15.65 -28.51 -19.95
C ARG A 48 -16.55 -27.46 -20.60
N ASN A 49 -17.74 -27.21 -20.04
CA ASN A 49 -18.60 -26.13 -20.49
C ASN A 49 -18.08 -24.79 -19.94
N ASP A 50 -17.76 -23.87 -20.84
CA ASP A 50 -17.21 -22.56 -20.49
C ASP A 50 -18.19 -21.68 -19.70
N GLU A 51 -19.49 -21.78 -19.96
CA GLU A 51 -20.52 -21.04 -19.24
C GLU A 51 -20.62 -21.52 -17.79
N PHE A 52 -20.63 -22.85 -17.60
CA PHE A 52 -20.59 -23.46 -16.28
C PHE A 52 -19.32 -23.05 -15.50
N LYS A 53 -18.16 -23.08 -16.16
CA LYS A 53 -16.87 -22.69 -15.56
C LYS A 53 -16.85 -21.21 -15.16
N LYS A 54 -17.41 -20.32 -15.98
CA LYS A 54 -17.52 -18.88 -15.64
C LYS A 54 -18.42 -18.67 -14.42
N GLU A 55 -19.58 -19.33 -14.37
CA GLU A 55 -20.53 -19.19 -13.27
C GLU A 55 -20.01 -19.85 -11.97
N GLU A 56 -19.32 -20.98 -12.06
CA GLU A 56 -18.59 -21.60 -10.94
C GLU A 56 -17.53 -20.64 -10.37
N ASN A 57 -16.71 -20.04 -11.24
CA ASN A 57 -15.71 -19.06 -10.82
C ASN A 57 -16.33 -17.83 -10.18
N LYS A 58 -17.46 -17.34 -10.71
CA LYS A 58 -18.20 -16.21 -10.14
C LYS A 58 -18.71 -16.53 -8.74
N ARG A 59 -19.37 -17.68 -8.56
CA ARG A 59 -19.84 -18.16 -7.25
C ARG A 59 -18.70 -18.32 -6.25
N ARG A 60 -17.57 -18.88 -6.67
CA ARG A 60 -16.37 -18.99 -5.83
C ARG A 60 -15.80 -17.63 -5.45
N ALA A 61 -15.73 -16.70 -6.39
CA ALA A 61 -15.26 -15.35 -6.12
C ALA A 61 -16.19 -14.60 -5.16
N GLU A 62 -17.50 -14.78 -5.29
CA GLU A 62 -18.51 -14.22 -4.36
C GLU A 62 -18.40 -14.84 -2.97
N ALA A 63 -18.30 -16.17 -2.86
CA ALA A 63 -18.05 -16.85 -1.58
C ALA A 63 -16.77 -16.34 -0.90
N HIS A 64 -15.67 -16.21 -1.66
CA HIS A 64 -14.41 -15.68 -1.14
C HIS A 64 -14.48 -14.18 -0.79
N LYS A 65 -15.36 -13.39 -1.44
CA LYS A 65 -15.63 -12.00 -1.03
C LYS A 65 -16.33 -11.96 0.32
N ILE A 66 -17.30 -12.85 0.55
CA ILE A 66 -18.00 -12.98 1.83
C ILE A 66 -17.02 -13.43 2.91
N GLU A 67 -16.19 -14.43 2.63
CA GLU A 67 -15.19 -14.93 3.60
C GLU A 67 -14.17 -13.85 3.99
N ARG A 68 -13.74 -13.00 3.05
CA ARG A 68 -12.88 -11.82 3.33
C ARG A 68 -13.54 -10.72 4.16
N GLN A 69 -14.84 -10.78 4.43
CA GLN A 69 -15.47 -9.91 5.42
C GLN A 69 -15.06 -10.31 6.85
N ASN A 70 -14.69 -11.57 7.07
CA ASN A 70 -14.18 -12.04 8.35
C ASN A 70 -12.74 -11.54 8.58
N ILE A 71 -12.52 -10.86 9.72
CA ILE A 71 -11.24 -10.24 10.07
C ILE A 71 -10.15 -11.28 10.34
N GLU A 72 -10.47 -12.39 11.00
CA GLU A 72 -9.52 -13.47 11.29
C GLU A 72 -9.05 -14.14 10.00
N PHE A 73 -9.99 -14.45 9.10
CA PHE A 73 -9.67 -15.03 7.80
C PHE A 73 -8.72 -14.12 7.01
N ARG A 74 -9.04 -12.82 6.92
CA ARG A 74 -8.20 -11.83 6.23
C ARG A 74 -6.82 -11.70 6.84
N THR A 75 -6.71 -11.83 8.17
CA THR A 75 -5.42 -11.75 8.87
C THR A 75 -4.55 -12.97 8.57
N GLN A 76 -5.13 -14.18 8.68
CA GLN A 76 -4.43 -15.42 8.34
C GLN A 76 -4.02 -15.49 6.86
N GLU A 77 -4.89 -15.03 5.95
CA GLU A 77 -4.57 -14.94 4.51
C GLU A 77 -3.36 -14.02 4.27
N ASN A 78 -3.34 -12.86 4.90
CA ASN A 78 -2.22 -11.91 4.81
C ASN A 78 -0.92 -12.50 5.39
N ASP A 79 -0.98 -13.17 6.54
CA ASP A 79 0.19 -13.80 7.17
C ASP A 79 0.77 -14.91 6.30
N ARG A 80 -0.09 -15.77 5.73
CA ARG A 80 0.33 -16.79 4.75
C ARG A 80 1.00 -16.16 3.55
N ARG A 81 0.41 -15.10 2.99
CA ARG A 81 0.99 -14.38 1.85
C ARG A 81 2.35 -13.76 2.18
N LEU A 82 2.50 -13.16 3.35
CA LEU A 82 3.77 -12.58 3.81
C LEU A 82 4.84 -13.65 4.01
N ASN A 83 4.49 -14.80 4.61
CA ASN A 83 5.42 -15.90 4.80
C ASN A 83 5.86 -16.52 3.47
N LEU A 84 4.94 -16.72 2.52
CA LEU A 84 5.28 -17.17 1.17
C LEU A 84 6.22 -16.19 0.46
N LEU A 85 6.00 -14.87 0.62
CA LEU A 85 6.91 -13.86 0.07
C LEU A 85 8.28 -13.88 0.75
N LYS A 86 8.36 -14.13 2.07
CA LYS A 86 9.64 -14.29 2.77
C LYS A 86 10.43 -15.47 2.20
N ILE A 87 9.77 -16.63 2.05
CA ILE A 87 10.40 -17.85 1.48
C ILE A 87 10.88 -17.57 0.06
N LYS A 88 10.04 -16.97 -0.79
CA LYS A 88 10.44 -16.60 -2.16
C LYS A 88 11.64 -15.66 -2.19
N ARG A 89 11.75 -14.74 -1.23
CA ARG A 89 12.89 -13.84 -1.08
C ARG A 89 14.13 -14.52 -0.53
N GLU A 90 14.13 -15.81 -0.20
CA GLU A 90 15.36 -16.54 0.09
C GLU A 90 16.06 -16.98 -1.21
N GLU A 91 15.30 -17.18 -2.28
CA GLU A 91 15.81 -17.50 -3.62
C GLU A 91 16.47 -16.27 -4.26
N GLU A 92 17.75 -16.37 -4.60
CA GLU A 92 18.51 -15.26 -5.19
C GLU A 92 17.94 -14.81 -6.55
N GLU A 93 17.46 -15.74 -7.38
CA GLU A 93 16.82 -15.42 -8.66
C GLU A 93 15.58 -14.53 -8.47
N TYR A 94 14.72 -14.88 -7.51
CA TYR A 94 13.53 -14.07 -7.19
C TYR A 94 13.91 -12.69 -6.64
N LYS A 95 14.94 -12.59 -5.78
CA LYS A 95 15.44 -11.29 -5.30
C LYS A 95 15.91 -10.42 -6.47
N GLU A 96 16.66 -10.99 -7.40
CA GLU A 96 17.19 -10.24 -8.54
C GLU A 96 16.05 -9.81 -9.49
N GLU A 97 15.10 -10.70 -9.76
CA GLU A 97 13.94 -10.39 -10.59
C GLU A 97 13.02 -9.35 -9.91
N GLU A 98 12.81 -9.44 -8.60
CA GLU A 98 12.07 -8.42 -7.82
C GLU A 98 12.78 -7.06 -7.89
N ARG A 99 14.11 -7.02 -7.75
CA ARG A 99 14.91 -5.80 -7.95
C ARG A 99 14.77 -5.26 -9.36
N ARG A 100 14.86 -6.11 -10.40
CA ARG A 100 14.68 -5.70 -11.80
C ARG A 100 13.27 -5.16 -12.05
N ARG A 101 12.22 -5.83 -11.58
CA ARG A 101 10.82 -5.35 -11.70
C ARG A 101 10.61 -4.01 -10.99
N ASN A 102 11.16 -3.83 -9.79
CA ASN A 102 11.11 -2.57 -9.07
C ASN A 102 11.88 -1.47 -9.81
N ALA A 103 13.08 -1.78 -10.34
CA ALA A 103 13.87 -0.86 -11.15
C ALA A 103 13.13 -0.43 -12.43
N SER A 104 12.50 -1.37 -13.14
CA SER A 104 11.69 -1.09 -14.35
C SER A 104 10.47 -0.23 -14.04
N ARG A 105 9.75 -0.49 -12.94
CA ARG A 105 8.65 0.38 -12.48
C ARG A 105 9.12 1.81 -12.19
N MET A 106 10.27 1.95 -11.53
CA MET A 106 10.87 3.25 -11.27
C MET A 106 11.31 3.94 -12.57
N ARG A 107 11.79 3.19 -13.57
CA ARG A 107 12.14 3.72 -14.90
C ARG A 107 10.93 4.28 -15.64
N LEU A 108 9.84 3.51 -15.75
CA LEU A 108 8.60 3.94 -16.40
C LEU A 108 8.01 5.21 -15.77
N SER A 109 8.12 5.36 -14.45
CA SER A 109 7.70 6.58 -13.76
C SER A 109 8.59 7.80 -14.08
N ARG A 110 9.84 7.58 -14.50
CA ARG A 110 10.82 8.63 -14.86
C ARG A 110 10.70 9.06 -16.32
N ASP A 111 10.33 8.14 -17.21
CA ASP A 111 10.09 8.41 -18.64
C ASP A 111 8.95 9.42 -18.85
N LYS A 112 8.14 9.72 -17.82
CA LYS A 112 7.17 10.82 -17.83
C LYS A 112 7.77 12.18 -18.24
N TYR A 113 9.07 12.40 -18.00
CA TYR A 113 9.76 13.66 -18.31
C TYR A 113 10.79 13.54 -19.43
N GLU A 114 10.78 12.44 -20.19
CA GLU A 114 11.91 11.89 -20.97
C GLU A 114 12.78 12.91 -21.72
N ASN A 115 12.21 14.02 -22.20
CA ASN A 115 12.92 14.96 -23.08
C ASN A 115 12.88 16.43 -22.63
N ASN A 116 12.45 16.76 -21.40
CA ASN A 116 12.33 18.17 -20.99
C ASN A 116 12.81 18.43 -19.56
N PHE A 117 14.10 18.75 -19.41
CA PHE A 117 14.71 19.13 -18.13
C PHE A 117 14.01 20.34 -17.49
N HIS A 118 13.57 21.31 -18.29
CA HIS A 118 12.89 22.50 -17.77
C HIS A 118 11.58 22.13 -17.04
N LEU A 119 10.75 21.26 -17.60
CA LEU A 119 9.55 20.76 -16.94
C LEU A 119 9.87 19.93 -15.69
N LEU A 120 10.91 19.10 -15.75
CA LEU A 120 11.38 18.33 -14.59
C LEU A 120 11.83 19.25 -13.45
N LYS A 121 12.59 20.30 -13.77
CA LYS A 121 13.05 21.33 -12.82
C LYS A 121 11.88 22.08 -12.18
N LEU A 122 10.92 22.55 -12.98
CA LEU A 122 9.72 23.23 -12.45
C LEU A 122 8.92 22.32 -11.50
N ASN A 123 8.74 21.06 -11.87
CA ASN A 123 8.07 20.08 -11.02
C ASN A 123 8.86 19.82 -9.72
N TYR A 124 10.20 19.74 -9.78
CA TYR A 124 11.04 19.63 -8.59
C TYR A 124 10.88 20.85 -7.67
N GLU A 125 10.99 22.06 -8.20
CA GLU A 125 10.85 23.31 -7.45
C GLU A 125 9.46 23.47 -6.81
N SER A 126 8.40 22.97 -7.47
CA SER A 126 7.06 22.90 -6.89
C SER A 126 7.02 21.93 -5.71
N LYS A 127 7.45 20.67 -5.92
CA LYS A 127 7.36 19.63 -4.88
C LYS A 127 8.17 19.96 -3.63
N ILE A 128 9.36 20.55 -3.75
CA ILE A 128 10.17 20.89 -2.54
C ILE A 128 9.55 22.01 -1.68
N LYS A 129 8.62 22.79 -2.26
CA LYS A 129 7.86 23.82 -1.54
C LYS A 129 6.61 23.24 -0.88
N GLU A 130 6.08 22.14 -1.40
CA GLU A 130 4.97 21.42 -0.78
C GLU A 130 5.40 20.90 0.59
N GLY A 131 4.51 21.03 1.57
CA GLY A 131 4.69 20.51 2.92
C GLY A 131 3.55 19.61 3.35
N PRO A 132 3.73 18.88 4.46
CA PRO A 132 2.69 18.06 5.02
C PRO A 132 1.63 18.98 5.66
N THR A 133 0.62 19.39 4.90
CA THR A 133 -0.45 20.28 5.36
C THR A 133 -1.74 19.53 5.69
N HIS A 134 -1.83 18.25 5.32
CA HIS A 134 -3.03 17.45 5.53
C HIS A 134 -3.00 16.82 6.92
N ILE A 135 -3.96 17.21 7.75
CA ILE A 135 -4.09 16.72 9.13
C ILE A 135 -4.80 15.36 9.12
N CYS A 136 -4.19 14.36 9.76
CA CYS A 136 -4.87 13.09 10.01
C CYS A 136 -5.95 13.27 11.08
N SER A 137 -7.19 12.94 10.76
CA SER A 137 -8.33 13.02 11.65
C SER A 137 -8.27 12.12 12.89
N CYS A 138 -7.40 11.10 12.86
CA CYS A 138 -7.22 10.19 13.98
C CYS A 138 -6.05 10.57 14.89
N CYS A 139 -4.85 10.78 14.34
CA CYS A 139 -3.65 11.07 15.13
C CYS A 139 -3.25 12.55 15.19
N GLY A 140 -3.96 13.44 14.48
CA GLY A 140 -3.64 14.87 14.43
C GLY A 140 -2.33 15.23 13.72
N GLY A 141 -1.53 14.23 13.34
CA GLY A 141 -0.26 14.47 12.65
C GLY A 141 -0.46 15.09 11.27
N LEU A 142 0.56 15.83 10.84
CA LEU A 142 0.64 16.46 9.52
C LEU A 142 1.24 15.50 8.49
N TRP A 143 0.62 15.44 7.31
CA TRP A 143 0.98 14.53 6.22
C TRP A 143 0.88 15.21 4.86
N PHE A 144 1.64 14.68 3.90
CA PHE A 144 1.46 15.03 2.49
C PHE A 144 0.16 14.40 1.95
N GLU A 145 -0.40 15.03 0.92
CA GLU A 145 -1.63 14.58 0.27
C GLU A 145 -1.59 13.09 -0.11
N TYR A 146 -0.51 12.64 -0.75
CA TYR A 146 -0.32 11.25 -1.17
C TYR A 146 -0.21 10.24 -0.01
N SER A 147 -0.03 10.70 1.23
CA SER A 147 0.08 9.87 2.43
C SER A 147 -1.24 9.79 3.21
N ILE A 148 -2.28 10.46 2.73
CA ILE A 148 -3.59 10.54 3.32
C ILE A 148 -4.61 9.94 2.35
N GLU A 149 -5.61 9.28 2.92
CA GLU A 149 -6.77 8.84 2.16
C GLU A 149 -8.04 9.33 2.86
N GLU A 150 -9.03 9.70 2.04
CA GLU A 150 -10.27 10.30 2.50
C GLU A 150 -11.38 9.25 2.63
N PHE A 151 -12.12 9.32 3.73
CA PHE A 151 -13.22 8.43 4.05
C PHE A 151 -14.42 9.22 4.55
N THR A 152 -15.61 8.66 4.36
CA THR A 152 -16.80 9.09 5.09
C THR A 152 -17.11 8.12 6.22
N VAL A 153 -17.88 8.57 7.22
CA VAL A 153 -18.39 7.69 8.30
C VAL A 153 -19.09 6.47 7.70
N GLU A 154 -19.89 6.68 6.65
CA GLU A 154 -20.65 5.61 5.99
C GLU A 154 -19.72 4.58 5.32
N MET A 155 -18.64 5.02 4.67
CA MET A 155 -17.63 4.11 4.10
C MET A 155 -16.97 3.22 5.17
N LEU A 156 -16.72 3.77 6.36
CA LEU A 156 -16.15 3.00 7.47
C LEU A 156 -17.16 2.02 8.07
N ARG A 157 -18.43 2.42 8.20
CA ARG A 157 -19.52 1.53 8.64
C ARG A 157 -19.76 0.38 7.67
N ASN A 158 -19.74 0.65 6.37
CA ASN A 158 -19.85 -0.38 5.32
C ASN A 158 -18.68 -1.38 5.33
N LYS A 159 -17.54 -1.01 5.93
CA LYS A 159 -16.41 -1.91 6.17
C LYS A 159 -16.54 -2.72 7.48
N GLY A 160 -17.67 -2.64 8.17
CA GLY A 160 -17.96 -3.40 9.38
C GLY A 160 -17.47 -2.76 10.68
N LEU A 161 -17.09 -1.47 10.67
CA LEU A 161 -16.63 -0.78 11.86
C LEU A 161 -17.81 -0.25 12.71
N PRO A 162 -17.86 -0.55 14.02
CA PRO A 162 -18.90 -0.02 14.90
C PRO A 162 -18.87 1.49 14.99
N LYS A 163 -20.04 2.13 15.08
CA LYS A 163 -20.16 3.60 15.18
C LYS A 163 -19.39 4.14 16.38
N GLU A 164 -19.53 3.50 17.54
CA GLU A 164 -18.82 3.87 18.77
C GLU A 164 -17.30 3.83 18.61
N PHE A 165 -16.78 2.85 17.85
CA PHE A 165 -15.35 2.77 17.54
C PHE A 165 -14.91 3.90 16.62
N ILE A 166 -15.69 4.22 15.59
CA ILE A 166 -15.42 5.34 14.68
C ILE A 166 -15.38 6.66 15.48
N ASP A 167 -16.38 6.93 16.32
CA ASP A 167 -16.44 8.15 17.13
C ASP A 167 -15.25 8.26 18.10
N LYS A 168 -14.74 7.12 18.59
CA LYS A 168 -13.54 7.07 19.45
C LYS A 168 -12.26 7.43 18.70
N VAL A 169 -12.08 6.92 17.48
CA VAL A 169 -10.84 7.15 16.70
C VAL A 169 -10.90 8.43 15.86
N TYR A 170 -12.09 8.99 15.68
CA TYR A 170 -12.33 10.18 14.87
C TYR A 170 -12.45 11.44 15.71
N TYR A 171 -11.30 12.02 16.06
CA TYR A 171 -11.24 13.11 17.04
C TYR A 171 -11.59 14.49 16.46
N LEU A 172 -11.11 14.83 15.26
CA LEU A 172 -11.24 16.19 14.71
C LEU A 172 -12.66 16.54 14.21
N LYS A 173 -13.55 15.55 14.03
CA LYS A 173 -14.98 15.74 13.67
C LYS A 173 -15.25 16.65 12.45
N ASN A 174 -14.35 16.64 11.46
CA ASN A 174 -14.55 17.33 10.18
C ASN A 174 -15.73 16.72 9.37
N THR A 175 -16.02 17.24 8.18
CA THR A 175 -16.99 16.60 7.25
C THR A 175 -16.41 15.37 6.55
N ILE A 176 -15.09 15.36 6.32
CA ILE A 176 -14.34 14.28 5.69
C ILE A 176 -13.32 13.73 6.68
N ILE A 177 -13.22 12.41 6.78
CA ILE A 177 -12.24 11.72 7.62
C ILE A 177 -10.96 11.51 6.80
N LYS A 178 -9.89 12.20 7.16
CA LYS A 178 -8.58 12.06 6.51
C LYS A 178 -7.71 11.12 7.35
N LEU A 179 -7.37 9.94 6.84
CA LEU A 179 -6.57 8.97 7.58
C LEU A 179 -5.20 8.77 6.95
N CYS A 180 -4.15 8.85 7.77
CA CYS A 180 -2.81 8.47 7.32
C CYS A 180 -2.70 6.96 7.15
N VAL A 181 -1.69 6.51 6.40
CA VAL A 181 -1.43 5.09 6.11
C VAL A 181 -1.46 4.23 7.37
N THR A 182 -0.82 4.67 8.46
CA THR A 182 -0.75 3.93 9.72
C THR A 182 -2.09 3.86 10.44
N CYS A 183 -2.76 5.01 10.62
CA CYS A 183 -4.06 5.05 11.30
C CYS A 183 -5.09 4.25 10.52
N ARG A 184 -5.12 4.40 9.19
CA ARG A 184 -5.97 3.60 8.31
C ARG A 184 -5.72 2.11 8.53
N LYS A 185 -4.46 1.65 8.53
CA LYS A 185 -4.13 0.23 8.72
C LYS A 185 -4.69 -0.30 10.05
N ASP A 186 -4.46 0.40 11.15
CA ASP A 186 -4.92 -0.03 12.48
C ASP A 186 -6.45 0.04 12.60
N ILE A 187 -7.09 1.12 12.13
CA ILE A 187 -8.54 1.30 12.14
C ILE A 187 -9.24 0.20 11.33
N MET A 188 -8.71 -0.18 10.17
CA MET A 188 -9.27 -1.26 9.35
C MET A 188 -9.17 -2.64 10.01
N LEU A 189 -8.31 -2.79 11.02
CA LEU A 189 -8.20 -3.97 11.88
C LEU A 189 -9.04 -3.85 13.16
N ASN A 190 -9.91 -2.84 13.25
CA ASN A 190 -10.69 -2.51 14.45
C ASN A 190 -9.80 -2.28 15.69
N LYS A 191 -8.57 -1.80 15.47
CA LYS A 191 -7.58 -1.50 16.51
C LYS A 191 -7.43 0.02 16.63
N VAL A 192 -7.47 0.53 17.86
CA VAL A 192 -7.20 1.95 18.13
C VAL A 192 -5.72 2.23 17.82
N PRO A 193 -5.38 3.17 16.93
CA PRO A 193 -4.00 3.52 16.66
C PRO A 193 -3.31 4.06 17.92
N ASN A 194 -2.04 3.73 18.12
CA ASN A 194 -1.29 4.15 19.32
C ASN A 194 -1.26 5.68 19.48
N LEU A 195 -1.04 6.39 18.37
CA LEU A 195 -0.97 7.85 18.31
C LEU A 195 -2.35 8.52 18.19
N CYS A 196 -3.44 7.79 18.40
CA CYS A 196 -4.79 8.37 18.34
C CYS A 196 -4.89 9.56 19.30
N LEU A 197 -5.48 10.68 18.86
CA LEU A 197 -5.59 11.90 19.67
C LEU A 197 -6.37 11.69 20.96
N SER A 198 -7.32 10.74 20.97
CA SER A 198 -8.00 10.29 22.19
C SER A 198 -7.05 9.82 23.28
N ASN A 199 -5.83 9.42 22.91
CA ASN A 199 -4.80 8.95 23.82
C ASN A 199 -3.80 10.06 24.21
N VAL A 200 -3.82 11.24 23.56
CA VAL A 200 -2.67 12.16 23.57
C VAL A 200 -2.96 13.63 23.90
N LEU A 201 -4.10 14.24 23.54
CA LEU A 201 -4.19 15.71 23.59
C LEU A 201 -5.03 16.32 24.73
N GLU A 202 -4.33 17.12 25.55
CA GLU A 202 -4.75 18.45 25.99
C GLU A 202 -4.73 19.43 24.80
N ASN A 203 -5.78 20.24 24.68
CA ASN A 203 -6.15 21.07 23.53
C ASN A 203 -5.27 22.33 23.32
N LYS A 204 -4.75 22.54 22.10
CA LYS A 204 -4.64 23.89 21.50
C LYS A 204 -4.46 23.85 19.98
N VAL A 205 -5.28 24.63 19.28
CA VAL A 205 -5.19 24.89 17.82
C VAL A 205 -4.72 26.34 17.65
N ILE A 206 -3.83 26.61 16.69
CA ILE A 206 -3.37 27.96 16.31
C ILE A 206 -3.78 28.26 14.86
N THR A 207 -4.04 29.52 14.54
CA THR A 207 -4.42 29.98 13.19
C THR A 207 -3.20 30.24 12.30
N LEU A 208 -3.40 30.37 10.98
CA LEU A 208 -2.31 30.64 10.02
C LEU A 208 -1.63 32.00 10.26
N GLU A 209 -2.42 33.03 10.56
CA GLU A 209 -1.93 34.37 10.88
C GLU A 209 -1.11 34.39 12.18
N GLU A 210 -1.54 33.63 13.19
CA GLU A 210 -0.77 33.43 14.42
C GLU A 210 0.55 32.70 14.13
N ALA A 211 0.54 31.69 13.26
CA ALA A 211 1.74 30.92 12.90
C ALA A 211 2.78 31.76 12.14
N GLU A 212 2.33 32.63 11.23
CA GLU A 212 3.20 33.54 10.48
C GLU A 212 3.89 34.55 11.41
N ASN A 213 3.15 35.07 12.39
CA ASN A 213 3.62 36.04 13.36
C ASN A 213 4.42 35.45 14.54
N LEU A 214 4.65 34.13 14.58
CA LEU A 214 5.50 33.53 15.61
C LEU A 214 6.95 34.04 15.51
N SER A 215 7.54 34.36 16.66
CA SER A 215 8.97 34.68 16.75
C SER A 215 9.81 33.50 16.24
N TYR A 216 11.02 33.79 15.76
CA TYR A 216 11.95 32.76 15.31
C TYR A 216 12.21 31.72 16.40
N GLU A 217 12.40 32.14 17.66
CA GLU A 217 12.60 31.22 18.78
C GLU A 217 11.40 30.29 18.97
N LYS A 218 10.19 30.83 18.87
CA LYS A 218 8.96 30.04 19.04
C LYS A 218 8.76 29.06 17.88
N LYS A 219 9.09 29.46 16.65
CA LYS A 219 9.12 28.56 15.48
C LYS A 219 10.13 27.42 15.70
N CYS A 220 11.34 27.74 16.16
CA CYS A 220 12.34 26.72 16.50
C CYS A 220 11.87 25.77 17.62
N ASP A 221 11.18 26.29 18.64
CA ASP A 221 10.63 25.48 19.73
C ASP A 221 9.56 24.51 19.24
N LEU A 222 8.65 24.96 18.36
CA LEU A 222 7.62 24.09 17.79
C LEU A 222 8.22 22.99 16.91
N ILE A 223 9.21 23.33 16.06
CA ILE A 223 9.97 22.37 15.25
C ILE A 223 10.62 21.32 16.14
N ARG A 224 11.24 21.72 17.25
CA ARG A 224 11.86 20.79 18.21
C ARG A 224 10.86 19.89 18.91
N LYS A 225 9.60 20.33 19.07
CA LYS A 225 8.52 19.56 19.69
C LYS A 225 7.84 18.57 18.74
N ASP A 226 7.96 18.76 17.42
CA ASP A 226 7.45 17.84 16.41
C ASP A 226 8.56 17.33 15.47
N PRO A 227 9.53 16.56 16.00
CA PRO A 227 10.62 16.01 15.20
C PRO A 227 10.12 15.04 14.11
N VAL A 228 8.93 14.43 14.31
CA VAL A 228 8.36 13.48 13.36
C VAL A 228 7.96 14.19 12.06
N THR A 229 7.26 15.32 12.14
CA THR A 229 6.90 16.09 10.95
C THR A 229 8.14 16.65 10.25
N CYS A 230 9.15 17.10 10.99
CA CYS A 230 10.42 17.56 10.42
C CYS A 230 11.14 16.47 9.62
N VAL A 231 11.22 15.25 10.16
CA VAL A 231 11.84 14.11 9.46
C VAL A 231 11.05 13.75 8.21
N ARG A 232 9.72 13.78 8.25
CA ARG A 232 8.88 13.54 7.04
C ARG A 232 9.13 14.57 5.94
N TYR A 233 9.24 15.84 6.32
CA TYR A 233 9.53 16.91 5.36
C TYR A 233 10.92 16.74 4.73
N PHE A 234 11.92 16.39 5.55
CA PHE A 234 13.26 16.08 5.08
C PHE A 234 13.27 14.89 4.11
N GLU A 235 12.59 13.79 4.45
CA GLU A 235 12.48 12.60 3.60
C GLU A 235 11.81 12.93 2.25
N HIS A 236 10.75 13.74 2.27
CA HIS A 236 10.09 14.20 1.04
C HIS A 236 11.03 14.97 0.12
N ARG A 237 11.74 15.98 0.66
CA ARG A 237 12.71 16.76 -0.12
C ARG A 237 13.83 15.88 -0.67
N LEU A 238 14.30 14.92 0.10
CA LEU A 238 15.31 13.97 -0.34
C LEU A 238 14.79 13.08 -1.49
N LYS A 239 13.54 12.62 -1.40
CA LYS A 239 12.90 11.88 -2.49
C LYS A 239 12.81 12.72 -3.77
N CYS A 240 12.36 13.98 -3.67
CA CYS A 240 12.32 14.90 -4.81
C CYS A 240 13.70 15.12 -5.42
N LEU A 241 14.74 15.27 -4.59
CA LEU A 241 16.13 15.39 -5.06
C LEU A 241 16.55 14.15 -5.86
N TRP A 242 16.23 12.95 -5.38
CA TRP A 242 16.56 11.73 -6.12
C TRP A 242 15.74 11.56 -7.40
N GLU A 243 14.49 12.04 -7.44
CA GLU A 243 13.68 12.03 -8.66
C GLU A 243 14.34 12.84 -9.78
N ILE A 244 14.86 14.04 -9.48
CA ILE A 244 15.52 14.89 -10.48
C ILE A 244 16.93 14.39 -10.85
N LEU A 245 17.75 13.95 -9.88
CA LEU A 245 19.12 13.48 -10.14
C LEU A 245 19.18 12.15 -10.91
N LEU A 246 18.16 11.29 -10.77
CA LEU A 246 18.10 9.99 -11.44
C LEU A 246 17.29 10.01 -12.75
N ALA A 247 16.76 11.18 -13.14
CA ALA A 247 16.01 11.30 -14.38
C ALA A 247 16.94 11.20 -15.60
N PRO A 248 16.52 10.58 -16.72
CA PRO A 248 17.29 10.54 -17.96
C PRO A 248 17.64 11.94 -18.49
N CYS A 249 16.68 12.86 -18.42
CA CYS A 249 16.82 14.28 -18.75
C CYS A 249 17.21 15.14 -17.54
N GLY A 250 17.88 14.54 -16.55
CA GLY A 250 18.31 15.21 -15.32
C GLY A 250 19.42 16.24 -15.58
N PRO A 251 19.97 16.84 -14.51
CA PRO A 251 20.95 17.93 -14.62
C PRO A 251 22.33 17.48 -15.15
N PHE A 252 22.55 16.18 -15.37
CA PHE A 252 23.83 15.63 -15.82
C PHE A 252 23.71 15.16 -17.27
N GLU A 253 23.50 16.11 -18.19
CA GLU A 253 23.24 15.85 -19.61
C GLU A 253 24.26 14.85 -20.21
N GLY A 254 23.76 13.71 -20.72
CA GLY A 254 24.59 12.63 -21.28
C GLY A 254 25.36 11.78 -20.26
N ASN A 255 25.52 12.25 -19.02
CA ASN A 255 26.31 11.64 -17.95
C ASN A 255 25.41 11.14 -16.82
N GLY A 256 24.58 10.12 -17.12
CA GLY A 256 23.66 9.55 -16.15
C GLY A 256 24.35 9.07 -14.86
N LEU A 257 23.65 9.17 -13.73
CA LEU A 257 24.15 8.71 -12.43
C LEU A 257 24.36 7.19 -12.47
N GLU A 258 25.61 6.75 -12.29
CA GLU A 258 26.02 5.35 -12.30
C GLU A 258 25.94 4.73 -10.91
N ASP A 259 26.47 5.44 -9.89
CA ASP A 259 26.47 4.97 -8.51
C ASP A 259 26.33 6.15 -7.53
N LYS A 260 25.93 5.85 -6.30
CA LYS A 260 25.83 6.83 -5.21
C LYS A 260 26.12 6.23 -3.85
N TYR A 261 26.84 7.00 -3.04
CA TYR A 261 26.98 6.79 -1.60
C TYR A 261 26.19 7.87 -0.86
N ILE A 262 25.35 7.46 0.08
CA ILE A 262 24.53 8.35 0.89
C ILE A 262 24.75 8.00 2.35
N ARG A 263 25.02 9.02 3.16
CA ARG A 263 25.07 8.92 4.62
C ARG A 263 24.20 10.01 5.22
N VAL A 264 23.31 9.63 6.11
CA VAL A 264 22.48 10.55 6.89
C VAL A 264 23.00 10.55 8.32
N GLU A 265 23.38 11.73 8.81
CA GLU A 265 23.86 11.96 10.17
C GLU A 265 22.92 12.92 10.90
N PHE A 266 22.80 12.77 12.21
CA PHE A 266 22.10 13.74 13.05
C PHE A 266 23.12 14.66 13.69
N GLN A 267 23.06 15.95 13.37
CA GLN A 267 23.93 16.94 14.02
C GLN A 267 23.50 17.13 15.48
N PHE A 268 24.39 17.68 16.32
CA PHE A 268 24.14 17.95 17.75
C PHE A 268 22.88 18.79 18.05
N ARG A 269 22.26 19.38 17.03
CA ARG A 269 20.99 20.13 17.11
C ARG A 269 19.76 19.30 16.72
N GLY A 270 19.89 17.99 16.54
CA GLY A 270 18.80 17.08 16.18
C GLY A 270 18.34 17.18 14.72
N SER A 271 19.03 17.99 13.89
CA SER A 271 18.71 18.15 12.48
C SER A 271 19.38 17.06 11.63
N PRO A 272 18.64 16.38 10.74
CA PRO A 272 19.24 15.45 9.79
C PRO A 272 20.12 16.22 8.80
N HIS A 273 21.33 15.73 8.59
CA HIS A 273 22.29 16.24 7.62
C HIS A 273 22.69 15.10 6.68
N ILE A 274 22.74 15.39 5.38
CA ILE A 274 23.01 14.38 4.37
C ILE A 274 24.33 14.65 3.67
N HIS A 275 25.20 13.65 3.69
CA HIS A 275 26.39 13.58 2.87
C HIS A 275 26.09 12.70 1.65
N VAL A 276 26.28 13.26 0.47
CA VAL A 276 26.04 12.58 -0.80
C VAL A 276 27.31 12.61 -1.63
N CYS A 277 27.75 11.43 -2.08
CA CYS A 277 28.74 11.29 -3.13
C CYS A 277 28.08 10.58 -4.31
N ILE A 278 28.17 11.16 -5.50
CA ILE A 278 27.61 10.60 -6.73
C ILE A 278 28.72 10.34 -7.74
N ARG A 279 28.59 9.25 -8.47
CA ARG A 279 29.45 8.92 -9.61
C ARG A 279 28.61 8.94 -10.87
N LEU A 280 29.04 9.73 -11.84
CA LEU A 280 28.38 9.85 -13.14
C LEU A 280 29.08 8.97 -14.17
N LYS A 281 28.30 8.39 -15.08
CA LYS A 281 28.81 7.69 -16.26
C LYS A 281 29.51 8.71 -17.17
N ASN A 282 30.70 8.38 -17.66
CA ASN A 282 31.46 9.22 -18.60
C ASN A 282 31.76 10.65 -18.10
N ALA A 283 31.82 10.86 -16.77
CA ALA A 283 32.17 12.15 -16.20
C ALA A 283 33.52 12.65 -16.74
N PRO A 284 33.64 13.95 -17.11
CA PRO A 284 34.91 14.52 -17.53
C PRO A 284 35.92 14.45 -16.37
N LYS A 285 37.17 14.14 -16.70
CA LYS A 285 38.26 14.06 -15.72
C LYS A 285 38.95 15.42 -15.64
N TYR A 286 38.83 16.05 -14.47
CA TYR A 286 39.54 17.28 -14.18
C TYR A 286 41.05 17.05 -14.09
N ASP A 287 41.82 17.86 -14.80
CA ASP A 287 43.28 17.92 -14.72
C ASP A 287 43.72 19.38 -14.59
N LYS A 288 44.24 19.73 -13.41
CA LYS A 288 44.69 21.10 -13.08
C LYS A 288 45.72 21.64 -14.08
N ASN A 289 46.50 20.76 -14.72
CA ASN A 289 47.56 21.15 -15.64
C ASN A 289 47.08 21.27 -17.09
N ASN A 290 45.83 20.92 -17.38
CA ASN A 290 45.24 20.97 -18.70
C ASN A 290 44.03 21.93 -18.72
N PRO A 291 44.20 23.17 -19.21
CA PRO A 291 43.12 24.16 -19.28
C PRO A 291 41.86 23.66 -20.03
N LYS A 292 42.04 22.81 -21.05
CA LYS A 292 40.91 22.21 -21.79
C LYS A 292 40.06 21.27 -20.93
N SER A 293 40.64 20.67 -19.89
CA SER A 293 39.89 19.83 -18.95
C SER A 293 38.96 20.67 -18.06
N ILE A 294 39.34 21.93 -17.77
CA ILE A 294 38.51 22.86 -17.00
C ILE A 294 37.26 23.21 -17.79
N GLU A 295 37.41 23.54 -19.08
CA GLU A 295 36.29 23.80 -19.98
C GLU A 295 35.36 22.57 -20.08
N GLN A 296 35.92 21.37 -20.26
CA GLN A 296 35.12 20.13 -20.31
C GLN A 296 34.33 19.83 -19.03
N CYS A 297 34.84 20.25 -17.86
CA CYS A 297 34.16 20.06 -16.58
C CYS A 297 33.15 21.18 -16.23
N THR A 298 33.12 22.28 -16.99
CA THR A 298 32.31 23.47 -16.67
C THR A 298 31.18 23.74 -17.67
N VAL A 299 31.24 23.14 -18.86
CA VAL A 299 30.20 23.27 -19.89
C VAL A 299 29.11 22.21 -19.65
N TYR A 300 28.03 22.60 -18.94
CA TYR A 300 26.77 21.87 -18.78
C TYR A 300 25.61 22.84 -18.58
#